data_AF-A0A2E4LKG2-F1
#
_entry.id   AF-A0A2E4LKG2-F1
#
_cell.length_a   1.000
_cell.length_b   1.000
_cell.length_c   1.000
_cell.angle_alpha   90.00
_cell.angle_beta   90.00
_cell.angle_gamma   90.00
#
_symmetry.space_group_name_H-M   'P 1'
#
loop_
_entity.id
_entity.type
_entity.pdbx_description
1 polymer ?
#
loop_
_entity_poly.entity_id
_entity_poly.type
_entity_poly.pdbx_seq_one_letter_code
_entity_poly.pdbx_strand_id
1 'polypeptide(L)'
;MTSSFSLSSSLKISTLLLLSLLCISTPAYSQTYRSGQHVEPAFEGWRPNPDGSFSMMFGYMNENWEEEPDAEIGENNFFSPGEADRGQPTHFLPRRNRFTFEVTVPSDWGDRELVWTLNVNGVERKAFATLRQDYLVDNMVIASETGSLGAGTSSPESRANIPPVVTVQGDNVRVARVGEPVDLTTHVWDDGLPKPRRESTNTAD
;
A
#
# COMPACT_ATOMS: atom_id res chain seq x y z
N MET A 1 16.83 81.36 2.72
CA MET A 1 16.33 80.31 1.82
C MET A 1 16.94 78.99 2.24
N THR A 2 16.27 78.24 3.12
CA THR A 2 16.59 76.84 3.42
C THR A 2 15.34 76.21 4.02
N SER A 3 14.50 75.62 3.17
CA SER A 3 13.33 74.84 3.60
C SER A 3 13.82 73.46 4.05
N SER A 4 13.70 73.18 5.35
CA SER A 4 13.88 71.86 5.93
C SER A 4 12.69 70.98 5.51
N PHE A 5 12.94 70.01 4.62
CA PHE A 5 11.98 68.95 4.32
C PHE A 5 11.91 67.99 5.52
N SER A 6 10.88 68.15 6.34
CA SER A 6 10.46 67.13 7.30
C SER A 6 9.71 66.05 6.54
N LEU A 7 10.34 64.89 6.34
CA LEU A 7 9.60 63.70 5.89
C LEU A 7 8.65 63.29 7.02
N SER A 8 7.35 63.32 6.74
CA SER A 8 6.32 62.89 7.68
C SER A 8 6.55 61.43 8.10
N SER A 9 6.36 61.16 9.38
CA SER A 9 6.46 59.84 10.03
C SER A 9 5.60 58.76 9.35
N SER A 10 4.54 59.16 8.65
CA SER A 10 3.67 58.31 7.83
C SER A 10 4.35 57.69 6.61
N LEU A 11 5.41 58.31 6.06
CA LEU A 11 6.09 57.80 4.86
C LEU A 11 7.03 56.63 5.19
N LYS A 12 7.65 56.64 6.39
CA LYS A 12 8.54 55.57 6.87
C LYS A 12 7.80 54.28 7.24
N ILE A 13 6.56 54.41 7.71
CA ILE A 13 5.71 53.27 8.08
C ILE A 13 5.23 52.54 6.82
N SER A 14 4.87 53.27 5.76
CA SER A 14 4.50 52.66 4.47
C SER A 14 5.64 51.88 3.83
N THR A 15 6.90 52.30 4.01
CA THR A 15 8.05 51.57 3.42
C THR A 15 8.38 50.29 4.20
N LEU A 16 8.18 50.27 5.52
CA LEU A 16 8.35 49.05 6.31
C LEU A 16 7.22 48.04 6.07
N LEU A 17 5.97 48.51 5.88
CA LEU A 17 4.83 47.64 5.61
C LEU A 17 4.89 47.00 4.21
N LEU A 18 5.50 47.68 3.23
CA LEU A 18 5.67 47.14 1.88
C LEU A 18 6.80 46.10 1.81
N LEU A 19 7.77 46.15 2.74
CA LEU A 19 8.89 45.19 2.79
C LEU A 19 8.56 43.94 3.62
N SER A 20 7.60 44.02 4.55
CA SER A 20 7.11 42.85 5.31
C SER A 20 6.13 41.96 4.53
N LEU A 21 5.66 42.41 3.35
CA LEU A 21 4.77 41.65 2.48
C LEU A 21 5.50 40.83 1.39
N LEU A 22 6.84 40.73 1.47
CA LEU A 22 7.61 39.76 0.69
C LEU A 22 7.78 38.46 1.48
N CYS A 23 6.67 37.89 1.99
CA CYS A 23 6.65 36.50 2.37
C CYS A 23 6.84 35.69 1.08
N ILE A 24 8.08 35.27 0.83
CA ILE A 24 8.39 34.29 -0.21
C ILE A 24 7.59 33.04 0.15
N SER A 25 6.45 32.85 -0.52
CA SER A 25 5.76 31.58 -0.53
C SER A 25 6.69 30.59 -1.21
N THR A 26 7.47 29.86 -0.42
CA THR A 26 8.17 28.68 -0.93
C THR A 26 7.06 27.72 -1.38
N PRO A 27 7.00 27.35 -2.67
CA PRO A 27 6.10 26.29 -3.07
C PRO A 27 6.49 25.04 -2.27
N ALA A 28 5.60 24.58 -1.41
CA ALA A 28 5.68 23.25 -0.84
C ALA A 28 5.40 22.27 -1.98
N TYR A 29 6.44 21.89 -2.72
CA TYR A 29 6.33 20.78 -3.65
C TYR A 29 6.23 19.50 -2.83
N SER A 30 5.16 18.73 -3.02
CA SER A 30 5.17 17.33 -2.63
C SER A 30 6.34 16.68 -3.37
N GLN A 31 7.32 16.15 -2.63
CA GLN A 31 8.42 15.39 -3.23
C GLN A 31 7.82 14.15 -3.88
N THR A 32 7.71 14.19 -5.21
CA THR A 32 7.32 13.07 -6.05
C THR A 32 8.59 12.59 -6.72
N TYR A 33 9.01 11.37 -6.39
CA TYR A 33 10.18 10.76 -7.00
C TYR A 33 9.75 9.93 -8.20
N ARG A 34 10.37 10.15 -9.35
CA ARG A 34 10.10 9.31 -10.53
C ARG A 34 10.74 7.92 -10.39
N SER A 35 11.97 7.90 -9.87
CA SER A 35 12.82 6.71 -9.71
C SER A 35 13.89 6.92 -8.62
N GLY A 36 14.65 5.86 -8.33
CA GLY A 36 15.83 5.82 -7.47
C GLY A 36 15.55 5.77 -5.97
N GLN A 37 14.29 5.67 -5.56
CA GLN A 37 13.91 5.53 -4.16
C GLN A 37 13.75 4.07 -3.75
N HIS A 38 13.72 3.86 -2.44
CA HIS A 38 13.43 2.57 -1.83
C HIS A 38 11.96 2.17 -2.00
N VAL A 39 11.68 0.91 -1.73
CA VAL A 39 10.32 0.39 -1.53
C VAL A 39 10.12 0.16 -0.03
N GLU A 40 9.01 0.64 0.50
CA GLU A 40 8.63 0.44 1.90
C GLU A 40 7.82 -0.85 2.03
N PRO A 41 8.38 -1.96 2.55
CA PRO A 41 7.57 -3.10 2.95
C PRO A 41 6.67 -2.71 4.12
N ALA A 42 5.46 -3.25 4.16
CA ALA A 42 4.49 -2.97 5.21
C ALA A 42 3.86 -4.25 5.74
N PHE A 43 3.79 -4.34 7.06
CA PHE A 43 2.91 -5.28 7.73
C PHE A 43 1.54 -4.62 7.85
N GLU A 44 0.53 -5.25 7.25
CA GLU A 44 -0.82 -4.70 7.17
C GLU A 44 -1.73 -5.21 8.30
N GLY A 45 -1.30 -6.27 8.98
CA GLY A 45 -2.00 -6.89 10.10
C GLY A 45 -2.10 -8.40 9.97
N TRP A 46 -2.91 -9.01 10.82
CA TRP A 46 -3.06 -10.46 10.86
C TRP A 46 -4.50 -10.88 11.08
N ARG A 47 -4.81 -12.14 10.75
CA ARG A 47 -6.09 -12.79 11.09
C ARG A 47 -5.90 -14.23 11.58
N PRO A 48 -6.77 -14.73 12.46
CA PRO A 48 -6.77 -16.13 12.84
C PRO A 48 -7.36 -17.00 11.73
N ASN A 49 -6.84 -18.22 11.60
CA ASN A 49 -7.36 -19.25 10.71
C ASN A 49 -8.18 -20.29 11.51
N PRO A 50 -9.11 -21.03 10.87
CA PRO A 50 -9.94 -22.02 11.55
C PRO A 50 -9.17 -23.18 12.22
N ASP A 51 -7.97 -23.48 11.72
CA ASP A 51 -7.08 -24.51 12.26
C ASP A 51 -6.22 -24.02 13.45
N GLY A 52 -6.41 -22.76 13.87
CA GLY A 52 -5.67 -22.12 14.95
C GLY A 52 -4.35 -21.46 14.52
N SER A 53 -3.92 -21.62 13.26
CA SER A 53 -2.81 -20.86 12.70
C SER A 53 -3.20 -19.39 12.49
N PHE A 54 -2.25 -18.56 12.07
CA PHE A 54 -2.50 -17.15 11.77
C PHE A 54 -1.98 -16.79 10.39
N SER A 55 -2.71 -15.96 9.65
CA SER A 55 -2.23 -15.36 8.42
C SER A 55 -1.80 -13.92 8.69
N MET A 56 -0.53 -13.61 8.43
CA MET A 56 0.05 -12.27 8.49
C MET A 56 0.02 -11.65 7.10
N MET A 57 -0.64 -10.51 6.93
CA MET A 57 -0.76 -9.82 5.66
C MET A 57 0.34 -8.79 5.47
N PHE A 58 0.87 -8.73 4.25
CA PHE A 58 1.90 -7.79 3.87
C PHE A 58 1.49 -7.01 2.61
N GLY A 59 2.00 -5.80 2.52
CA GLY A 59 1.89 -4.92 1.36
C GLY A 59 3.14 -4.08 1.24
N TYR A 60 3.15 -3.11 0.34
CA TYR A 60 4.28 -2.21 0.21
C TYR A 60 3.87 -0.85 -0.36
N MET A 61 4.76 0.13 -0.20
CA MET A 61 4.68 1.41 -0.89
C MET A 61 5.93 1.58 -1.75
N ASN A 62 5.77 1.58 -3.06
CA ASN A 62 6.82 2.02 -3.97
C ASN A 62 6.75 3.55 -4.09
N GLU A 63 7.77 4.23 -3.56
CA GLU A 63 7.87 5.70 -3.57
C GLU A 63 8.16 6.26 -4.97
N ASN A 64 8.58 5.39 -5.89
CA ASN A 64 8.81 5.72 -7.28
C ASN A 64 7.48 5.75 -8.06
N TRP A 65 7.33 6.76 -8.90
CA TRP A 65 6.13 6.94 -9.73
C TRP A 65 6.21 6.27 -11.10
N GLU A 66 7.42 6.04 -11.62
CA GLU A 66 7.64 5.44 -12.94
C GLU A 66 8.45 4.14 -12.85
N GLU A 67 9.35 4.02 -11.87
CA GLU A 67 10.19 2.81 -11.72
C GLU A 67 9.43 1.67 -11.05
N GLU A 68 9.63 0.47 -11.60
CA GLU A 68 9.13 -0.81 -11.08
C GLU A 68 10.34 -1.70 -10.74
N PRO A 69 10.93 -1.55 -9.55
CA PRO A 69 12.14 -2.29 -9.19
C PRO A 69 11.89 -3.79 -9.11
N ASP A 70 12.92 -4.57 -9.42
CA ASP A 70 12.98 -6.00 -9.16
C ASP A 70 13.91 -6.30 -7.97
N ALA A 71 13.49 -7.22 -7.10
CA ALA A 71 14.34 -7.76 -6.03
C ALA A 71 14.09 -9.26 -5.89
N GLU A 72 15.02 -10.07 -6.37
CA GLU A 72 14.96 -11.53 -6.25
C GLU A 72 15.02 -11.98 -4.79
N ILE A 73 14.40 -13.12 -4.50
CA ILE A 73 14.47 -13.76 -3.19
C ILE A 73 15.93 -14.05 -2.84
N GLY A 74 16.38 -13.57 -1.67
CA GLY A 74 17.77 -13.71 -1.25
C GLY A 74 18.18 -12.59 -0.30
N GLU A 75 19.46 -12.20 -0.31
CA GLU A 75 20.03 -11.24 0.64
C GLU A 75 19.32 -9.88 0.66
N ASN A 76 18.68 -9.49 -0.44
CA ASN A 76 17.97 -8.21 -0.57
C ASN A 76 16.45 -8.33 -0.45
N ASN A 77 15.88 -9.54 -0.36
CA ASN A 77 14.44 -9.74 -0.26
C ASN A 77 14.14 -11.07 0.43
N PHE A 78 13.95 -11.04 1.75
CA PHE A 78 13.80 -12.26 2.54
C PHE A 78 12.97 -12.07 3.81
N PHE A 79 12.44 -13.19 4.29
CA PHE A 79 11.86 -13.28 5.62
C PHE A 79 12.82 -13.88 6.66
N SER A 80 12.61 -13.48 7.90
CA SER A 80 13.19 -14.14 9.06
C SER A 80 12.25 -14.03 10.27
N PRO A 81 12.18 -15.03 11.17
CA PRO A 81 12.91 -16.31 11.15
C PRO A 81 12.30 -17.36 10.20
N GLY A 82 13.05 -18.43 9.97
CA GLY A 82 12.64 -19.58 9.13
C GLY A 82 13.00 -19.40 7.67
N GLU A 83 12.17 -19.95 6.76
CA GLU A 83 12.41 -19.86 5.32
C GLU A 83 12.38 -18.42 4.84
N ALA A 84 13.40 -18.07 4.05
CA ALA A 84 13.54 -16.75 3.45
C ALA A 84 12.47 -16.48 2.38
N ASP A 85 12.10 -17.51 1.62
CA ASP A 85 11.00 -17.46 0.66
C ASP A 85 9.68 -17.82 1.34
N ARG A 86 8.75 -16.86 1.32
CA ARG A 86 7.37 -17.04 1.80
C ARG A 86 6.36 -16.57 0.75
N GLY A 87 6.78 -16.45 -0.51
CA GLY A 87 5.93 -15.94 -1.59
C GLY A 87 5.83 -14.41 -1.66
N GLN A 88 6.79 -13.67 -1.09
CA GLN A 88 6.86 -12.22 -1.27
C GLN A 88 7.10 -11.84 -2.75
N PRO A 89 6.61 -10.67 -3.20
CA PRO A 89 6.85 -10.17 -4.55
C PRO A 89 8.35 -9.99 -4.85
N THR A 90 8.71 -10.23 -6.10
CA THR A 90 10.04 -9.92 -6.64
C THR A 90 10.03 -8.77 -7.64
N HIS A 91 8.84 -8.24 -7.97
CA HIS A 91 8.63 -7.11 -8.88
C HIS A 91 7.64 -6.14 -8.22
N PHE A 92 8.00 -4.85 -8.14
CA PHE A 92 7.30 -3.87 -7.30
C PHE A 92 6.67 -2.75 -8.12
N LEU A 93 5.36 -2.83 -8.33
CA LEU A 93 4.59 -1.82 -9.05
C LEU A 93 4.58 -0.48 -8.31
N PRO A 94 4.35 0.66 -8.99
CA PRO A 94 4.37 1.96 -8.36
C PRO A 94 3.29 2.10 -7.27
N ARG A 95 3.52 3.03 -6.34
CA ARG A 95 2.55 3.45 -5.33
C ARG A 95 2.21 2.36 -4.29
N ARG A 96 1.03 2.51 -3.66
CA ARG A 96 0.60 1.71 -2.52
C ARG A 96 -0.07 0.43 -3.02
N ASN A 97 0.53 -0.70 -2.66
CA ASN A 97 0.03 -2.03 -2.92
C ASN A 97 -0.31 -2.66 -1.57
N ARG A 98 -1.56 -2.51 -1.12
CA ARG A 98 -2.00 -3.02 0.19
C ARG A 98 -2.37 -4.50 0.10
N PHE A 99 -2.20 -5.22 1.22
CA PHE A 99 -2.67 -6.61 1.38
C PHE A 99 -2.31 -7.53 0.20
N THR A 100 -1.10 -7.39 -0.33
CA THR A 100 -0.66 -8.04 -1.58
C THR A 100 -0.48 -9.55 -1.42
N PHE A 101 -0.03 -10.01 -0.26
CA PHE A 101 0.15 -11.43 0.03
C PHE A 101 0.03 -11.72 1.53
N GLU A 102 -0.09 -13.00 1.87
CA GLU A 102 -0.16 -13.48 3.25
C GLU A 102 0.90 -14.54 3.51
N VAL A 103 1.42 -14.55 4.74
CA VAL A 103 2.29 -15.60 5.25
C VAL A 103 1.63 -16.26 6.45
N THR A 104 1.42 -17.58 6.38
CA THR A 104 0.84 -18.35 7.49
C THR A 104 1.92 -18.72 8.52
N VAL A 105 1.63 -18.46 9.79
CA VAL A 105 2.47 -18.83 10.94
C VAL A 105 1.70 -19.78 11.88
N PRO A 106 2.38 -20.68 12.61
CA PRO A 106 1.74 -21.69 13.44
C PRO A 106 0.97 -21.11 14.63
N SER A 107 0.07 -21.91 15.21
CA SER A 107 -0.79 -21.52 16.34
C SER A 107 -0.04 -21.18 17.63
N ASP A 108 1.20 -21.65 17.76
CA ASP A 108 2.05 -21.41 18.94
C ASP A 108 2.94 -20.16 18.79
N TRP A 109 2.67 -19.29 17.79
CA TRP A 109 3.53 -18.15 17.46
C TRP A 109 3.86 -17.24 18.65
N GLY A 110 2.89 -17.00 19.53
CA GLY A 110 3.08 -16.16 20.72
C GLY A 110 3.51 -14.73 20.34
N ASP A 111 4.48 -14.19 21.09
CA ASP A 111 4.98 -12.82 20.91
C ASP A 111 6.12 -12.70 19.88
N ARG A 112 6.36 -13.75 19.08
CA ARG A 112 7.39 -13.73 18.03
C ARG A 112 7.06 -12.71 16.95
N GLU A 113 8.10 -12.21 16.29
CA GLU A 113 7.97 -11.38 15.10
C GLU A 113 8.41 -12.13 13.85
N LEU A 114 7.71 -11.89 12.75
CA LEU A 114 8.14 -12.25 11.40
C LEU A 114 8.56 -10.97 10.69
N VAL A 115 9.79 -10.92 10.18
CA VAL A 115 10.39 -9.73 9.60
C VAL A 115 10.60 -9.93 8.11
N TRP A 116 9.94 -9.10 7.31
CA TRP A 116 10.25 -8.97 5.88
C TRP A 116 11.32 -7.89 5.71
N THR A 117 12.47 -8.27 5.15
CA THR A 117 13.55 -7.34 4.81
C THR A 117 13.62 -7.16 3.31
N LEU A 118 13.66 -5.90 2.86
CA LEU A 118 13.72 -5.52 1.45
C LEU A 118 14.79 -4.44 1.26
N ASN A 119 15.75 -4.67 0.36
CA ASN A 119 16.75 -3.70 -0.05
C ASN A 119 16.54 -3.38 -1.54
N VAL A 120 16.11 -2.17 -1.81
CA VAL A 120 15.93 -1.64 -3.17
C VAL A 120 16.75 -0.36 -3.27
N ASN A 121 17.47 -0.20 -4.39
CA ASN A 121 18.31 0.98 -4.64
C ASN A 121 19.34 1.26 -3.53
N GLY A 122 19.84 0.20 -2.88
CA GLY A 122 20.86 0.26 -1.83
C GLY A 122 20.34 0.66 -0.45
N VAL A 123 19.02 0.76 -0.28
CA VAL A 123 18.37 1.15 0.98
C VAL A 123 17.57 -0.02 1.52
N GLU A 124 17.99 -0.55 2.67
CA GLU A 124 17.27 -1.60 3.40
C GLU A 124 16.09 -1.01 4.18
N ARG A 125 14.93 -1.65 4.06
CA ARG A 125 13.70 -1.38 4.82
C ARG A 125 13.13 -2.69 5.35
N LYS A 126 12.34 -2.60 6.42
CA LYS A 126 11.80 -3.77 7.13
C LYS A 126 10.35 -3.58 7.54
N ALA A 127 9.57 -4.63 7.42
CA ALA A 127 8.25 -4.76 8.04
C ALA A 127 8.30 -5.81 9.15
N PHE A 128 7.89 -5.42 10.35
CA PHE A 128 7.87 -6.28 11.53
C PHE A 128 6.43 -6.72 11.81
N ALA A 129 6.14 -7.99 11.57
CA ALA A 129 4.82 -8.57 11.76
C ALA A 129 4.69 -9.24 13.12
N THR A 130 3.56 -9.03 13.78
CA THR A 130 3.27 -9.51 15.13
C THR A 130 1.78 -9.86 15.29
N LEU A 131 1.44 -10.64 16.31
CA LEU A 131 0.05 -11.00 16.65
C LEU A 131 -0.59 -10.06 17.69
N ARG A 132 -0.04 -8.85 17.87
CA ARG A 132 -0.67 -7.86 18.76
C ARG A 132 -2.10 -7.56 18.30
N GLN A 133 -3.01 -7.47 19.26
CA GLN A 133 -4.45 -7.33 19.01
C GLN A 133 -4.80 -6.10 18.18
N ASP A 134 -4.05 -5.01 18.30
CA ASP A 134 -4.26 -3.76 17.55
C ASP A 134 -4.06 -3.91 16.03
N TYR A 135 -3.41 -5.00 15.61
CA TYR A 135 -3.17 -5.35 14.20
C TYR A 135 -4.13 -6.44 13.69
N LEU A 136 -5.18 -6.78 14.44
CA LEU A 136 -6.19 -7.73 13.96
C LEU A 136 -6.97 -7.12 12.79
N VAL A 137 -7.00 -7.83 11.67
CA VAL A 137 -7.65 -7.41 10.43
C VAL A 137 -8.80 -8.35 10.09
N ASP A 138 -9.95 -7.78 9.80
CA ASP A 138 -11.08 -8.46 9.17
C ASP A 138 -11.38 -7.87 7.79
N ASN A 139 -12.33 -8.47 7.08
CA ASN A 139 -12.73 -8.01 5.75
C ASN A 139 -13.26 -6.56 5.75
N MET A 140 -13.74 -6.06 6.89
CA MET A 140 -14.29 -4.71 7.02
C MET A 140 -13.20 -3.67 7.20
N VAL A 141 -12.13 -4.01 7.92
CA VAL A 141 -10.89 -3.23 7.92
C VAL A 141 -10.32 -3.14 6.50
N ILE A 142 -10.19 -4.26 5.79
CA ILE A 142 -9.71 -4.27 4.40
C ILE A 142 -10.61 -3.40 3.50
N ALA A 143 -11.93 -3.54 3.60
CA ALA A 143 -12.87 -2.73 2.83
C ALA A 143 -12.76 -1.23 3.13
N SER A 144 -12.54 -0.86 4.40
CA SER A 144 -12.32 0.54 4.81
C SER A 144 -11.05 1.11 4.18
N GLU A 145 -9.93 0.40 4.32
CA GLU A 145 -8.60 0.85 3.86
C GLU A 145 -8.45 0.86 2.33
N THR A 146 -9.31 0.14 1.62
CA THR A 146 -9.36 0.10 0.15
C THR A 146 -10.42 1.03 -0.44
N GLY A 147 -11.15 1.78 0.38
CA GLY A 147 -12.20 2.70 -0.08
C GLY A 147 -13.45 2.00 -0.59
N SER A 148 -13.64 0.72 -0.24
CA SER A 148 -14.84 -0.04 -0.58
C SER A 148 -16.03 0.31 0.32
N LEU A 149 -15.79 0.93 1.48
CA LEU A 149 -16.85 1.52 2.31
C LEU A 149 -17.09 2.96 1.85
N GLY A 150 -18.34 3.42 1.91
CA GLY A 150 -18.71 4.79 1.54
C GLY A 150 -18.10 5.84 2.48
N ALA A 151 -18.92 6.75 3.02
CA ALA A 151 -18.45 7.74 4.00
C ALA A 151 -18.18 7.10 5.39
N GLY A 152 -17.37 6.05 5.45
CA GLY A 152 -17.05 5.30 6.67
C GLY A 152 -18.22 4.47 7.23
N THR A 153 -19.25 4.21 6.43
CA THR A 153 -20.43 3.45 6.84
C THR A 153 -20.46 2.05 6.21
N SER A 154 -20.92 1.06 6.97
CA SER A 154 -21.13 -0.31 6.50
C SER A 154 -22.62 -0.67 6.40
N SER A 155 -22.99 -1.47 5.41
CA SER A 155 -24.33 -2.05 5.25
C SER A 155 -24.34 -3.53 5.66
N PRO A 156 -25.51 -4.15 5.89
CA PRO A 156 -25.60 -5.60 6.05
C PRO A 156 -24.97 -6.34 4.87
N GLU A 157 -25.13 -5.86 3.63
CA GLU A 157 -24.47 -6.48 2.47
C GLU A 157 -22.95 -6.34 2.53
N SER A 158 -22.41 -5.15 2.85
CA SER A 158 -20.95 -4.97 2.91
C SER A 158 -20.32 -5.82 4.02
N ARG A 159 -21.03 -6.07 5.12
CA ARG A 159 -20.58 -6.96 6.20
C ARG A 159 -20.72 -8.45 5.88
N ALA A 160 -21.61 -8.81 4.95
CA ALA A 160 -21.79 -10.19 4.49
C ALA A 160 -20.82 -10.57 3.36
N ASN A 161 -20.22 -9.57 2.69
CA ASN A 161 -19.31 -9.76 1.57
C ASN A 161 -18.08 -10.59 1.97
N ILE A 162 -17.79 -11.64 1.19
CA ILE A 162 -16.59 -12.46 1.33
C ILE A 162 -15.72 -12.40 0.07
N PRO A 163 -14.38 -12.47 0.19
CA PRO A 163 -13.50 -12.42 -0.97
C PRO A 163 -13.79 -13.54 -1.98
N PRO A 164 -13.68 -13.28 -3.29
CA PRO A 164 -13.81 -14.31 -4.31
C PRO A 164 -12.71 -15.36 -4.16
N VAL A 165 -13.04 -16.59 -4.55
CA VAL A 165 -12.11 -17.72 -4.55
C VAL A 165 -11.75 -18.07 -5.98
N VAL A 166 -10.46 -18.03 -6.30
CA VAL A 166 -9.91 -18.46 -7.60
C VAL A 166 -9.25 -19.82 -7.42
N THR A 167 -9.64 -20.79 -8.24
CA THR A 167 -9.04 -22.14 -8.26
C THR A 167 -8.44 -22.41 -9.64
N VAL A 168 -7.14 -22.66 -9.70
CA VAL A 168 -6.48 -23.14 -10.92
C VAL A 168 -6.79 -24.63 -11.08
N GLN A 169 -7.35 -25.00 -12.22
CA GLN A 169 -7.74 -26.38 -12.54
C GLN A 169 -6.54 -27.20 -13.02
N GLY A 170 -6.40 -28.43 -12.54
CA GLY A 170 -5.32 -29.36 -12.89
C GLY A 170 -4.25 -29.48 -11.81
N ASP A 171 -3.09 -30.01 -12.18
CA ASP A 171 -1.99 -30.30 -11.25
C ASP A 171 -1.25 -29.02 -10.81
N ASN A 172 -0.71 -29.05 -9.59
CA ASN A 172 0.12 -27.97 -9.03
C ASN A 172 1.49 -27.84 -9.70
N VAL A 173 1.93 -28.86 -10.44
CA VAL A 173 3.18 -28.85 -11.20
C VAL A 173 2.84 -29.04 -12.67
N ARG A 174 3.31 -28.10 -13.51
CA ARG A 174 3.13 -28.17 -14.97
C ARG A 174 4.49 -28.29 -15.63
N VAL A 175 4.56 -29.13 -16.67
CA VAL A 175 5.78 -29.34 -17.46
C VAL A 175 5.50 -28.89 -18.87
N ALA A 176 6.36 -28.02 -19.40
CA ALA A 176 6.29 -27.50 -20.76
C ALA A 176 7.69 -27.32 -21.33
N ARG A 177 7.80 -27.30 -22.66
CA ARG A 177 9.06 -26.97 -23.34
C ARG A 177 9.17 -25.46 -23.56
N VAL A 178 10.40 -24.96 -23.68
CA VAL A 178 10.64 -23.55 -24.05
C VAL A 178 9.96 -23.25 -25.38
N GLY A 179 9.11 -22.22 -25.41
CA GLY A 179 8.34 -21.81 -26.59
C GLY A 179 6.99 -22.53 -26.76
N GLU A 180 6.64 -23.48 -25.90
CA GLU A 180 5.34 -24.14 -25.90
C GLU A 180 4.37 -23.41 -24.94
N PRO A 181 3.17 -22.99 -25.39
CA PRO A 181 2.20 -22.37 -24.51
C PRO A 181 1.65 -23.37 -23.49
N VAL A 182 1.34 -22.88 -22.28
CA VAL A 182 0.68 -23.65 -21.23
C VAL A 182 -0.71 -23.08 -21.00
N ASP A 183 -1.73 -23.90 -21.23
CA ASP A 183 -3.11 -23.51 -20.96
C ASP A 183 -3.44 -23.62 -19.48
N LEU A 184 -3.80 -22.49 -18.85
CA LEU A 184 -4.30 -22.44 -17.49
C LEU A 184 -5.82 -22.23 -17.52
N THR A 185 -6.58 -23.16 -16.95
CA THR A 185 -8.01 -22.97 -16.72
C THR A 185 -8.22 -22.60 -15.27
N THR A 186 -8.97 -21.55 -15.01
CA THR A 186 -9.33 -21.11 -13.65
C THR A 186 -10.84 -21.12 -13.47
N HIS A 187 -11.28 -21.43 -12.25
CA HIS A 187 -12.65 -21.26 -11.82
C HIS A 187 -12.69 -20.16 -10.77
N VAL A 188 -13.58 -19.19 -10.93
CA VAL A 188 -13.79 -18.11 -9.96
C VAL A 188 -15.18 -18.26 -9.36
N TRP A 189 -15.24 -18.31 -8.03
CA TRP A 189 -16.48 -18.26 -7.27
C TRP A 189 -16.53 -16.96 -6.48
N ASP A 190 -17.70 -16.32 -6.46
CA ASP A 190 -17.96 -15.05 -5.78
C ASP A 190 -19.38 -15.11 -5.21
N ASP A 191 -19.62 -14.46 -4.08
CA ASP A 191 -20.93 -14.43 -3.41
C ASP A 191 -21.94 -13.45 -4.08
N GLY A 192 -21.48 -12.69 -5.07
CA GLY A 192 -22.23 -11.68 -5.81
C GLY A 192 -22.30 -10.32 -5.09
N LEU A 193 -21.46 -10.08 -4.08
CA LEU A 193 -21.42 -8.85 -3.30
C LEU A 193 -20.11 -8.05 -3.54
N PRO A 194 -20.18 -6.71 -3.50
CA PRO A 194 -21.41 -5.91 -3.58
C PRO A 194 -22.07 -6.05 -4.96
N LYS A 195 -23.40 -5.93 -5.01
CA LYS A 195 -24.12 -5.95 -6.29
C LYS A 195 -23.60 -4.82 -7.19
N PRO A 196 -23.34 -5.09 -8.48
CA PRO A 196 -22.94 -4.05 -9.43
C PRO A 196 -23.93 -2.88 -9.37
N ARG A 197 -23.40 -1.65 -9.31
CA ARG A 197 -24.24 -0.46 -9.43
C ARG A 197 -24.92 -0.51 -10.79
N ARG A 198 -26.23 -0.25 -10.85
CA ARG A 198 -26.94 -0.09 -12.12
C ARG A 198 -26.16 0.89 -13.00
N GLU A 199 -25.98 0.56 -14.28
CA GLU A 199 -25.39 1.48 -15.25
C GLU A 199 -26.14 2.82 -15.17
N SER A 200 -25.43 3.89 -14.86
CA SER A 200 -25.97 5.23 -15.04
C SER A 200 -25.99 5.49 -16.53
N THR A 201 -27.17 5.42 -17.16
CA THR A 201 -27.33 5.92 -18.52
C THR A 201 -27.17 7.43 -18.47
N ASN A 202 -25.96 7.91 -18.77
CA ASN A 202 -25.71 9.34 -19.01
C ASN A 202 -26.23 9.70 -20.41
N THR A 203 -27.54 9.61 -20.62
CA THR A 203 -28.16 10.33 -21.75
C THR A 203 -28.48 11.72 -21.23
N ALA A 204 -27.64 12.69 -21.61
CA ALA A 204 -27.98 14.09 -21.51
C ALA A 204 -29.05 14.37 -22.58
N ASP A 205 -30.24 14.77 -22.14
CA ASP A 205 -31.21 15.49 -22.98
C ASP A 205 -30.79 16.97 -23.10
#